data_AF-A0A9D2E8X6-F1
#
_entry.id   AF-A0A9D2E8X6-F1
#
_cell.length_a   1.000
_cell.length_b   1.000
_cell.length_c   1.000
_cell.angle_alpha   90.00
_cell.angle_beta   90.00
_cell.angle_gamma   90.00
#
_symmetry.space_group_name_H-M   'P 1'
#
loop_
_entity.id
_entity.type
_entity.pdbx_description
1 polymer ?
#
loop_
_entity_poly.entity_id
_entity_poly.type
_entity_poly.pdbx_seq_one_letter_code
_entity_poly.pdbx_strand_id
1 'polypeptide(L)'
;MTEIPTPPSDEEDDNGENNDEESNNEENNGDNNDNDNEPMTRNITITVNGTPFTATLEDNEAGRAFAALLPLTLDMNEMNGNEKYHYLDESLPTESYRPGTIQTGDLMLYGSSCVVLFYI
;
A
#
# COMPACT_ATOMS: atom_id res chain seq x y z
N MET A 1 -2.61 -44.46 -36.76
CA MET A 1 -3.31 -43.78 -35.66
C MET A 1 -3.56 -44.83 -34.62
N THR A 2 -3.00 -44.66 -33.42
CA THR A 2 -2.95 -45.67 -32.38
C THR A 2 -4.26 -45.63 -31.58
N GLU A 3 -4.92 -46.77 -31.41
CA GLU A 3 -6.11 -46.90 -30.55
C GLU A 3 -5.72 -46.74 -29.08
N ILE A 4 -6.51 -45.98 -28.32
CA ILE A 4 -6.34 -45.81 -26.87
C ILE A 4 -7.34 -46.77 -26.19
N PRO A 5 -6.91 -47.69 -25.32
CA PRO A 5 -7.82 -48.56 -24.58
C PRO A 5 -8.53 -47.78 -23.46
N THR A 6 -9.84 -47.94 -23.34
CA THR A 6 -10.61 -47.51 -22.15
C THR A 6 -10.37 -48.48 -20.99
N PRO A 7 -10.10 -47.99 -19.77
CA PRO A 7 -9.95 -48.85 -18.59
C PRO A 7 -11.31 -49.41 -18.14
N PRO A 8 -11.36 -50.65 -17.62
CA PRO A 8 -12.57 -51.20 -17.00
C PRO A 8 -12.83 -50.59 -15.62
N SER A 9 -14.13 -50.52 -15.32
CA SER A 9 -14.80 -50.13 -14.09
C SER A 9 -14.63 -51.17 -12.98
N ASP A 10 -14.26 -50.71 -11.79
CA ASP A 10 -14.43 -51.47 -10.54
C ASP A 10 -15.33 -50.67 -9.60
N GLU A 11 -16.45 -51.29 -9.25
CA GLU A 11 -17.48 -50.84 -8.32
C GLU A 11 -17.19 -51.41 -6.92
N GLU A 12 -17.44 -50.56 -5.92
CA GLU A 12 -17.89 -50.84 -4.55
C GLU A 12 -16.91 -51.52 -3.57
N ASP A 13 -16.59 -50.83 -2.46
CA ASP A 13 -17.02 -51.35 -1.15
C ASP A 13 -17.08 -50.25 -0.06
N ASP A 14 -18.24 -50.23 0.58
CA ASP A 14 -18.53 -50.02 2.00
C ASP A 14 -18.06 -48.74 2.72
N ASN A 15 -19.01 -48.00 3.32
CA ASN A 15 -19.26 -48.08 4.77
C ASN A 15 -20.22 -46.97 5.26
N GLY A 16 -21.31 -47.41 5.89
CA GLY A 16 -21.62 -47.04 7.28
C GLY A 16 -22.10 -45.63 7.59
N GLU A 17 -23.42 -45.53 7.74
CA GLU A 17 -24.20 -44.56 8.50
C GLU A 17 -23.67 -44.35 9.95
N ASN A 18 -23.58 -43.08 10.42
CA ASN A 18 -24.30 -42.56 11.61
C ASN A 18 -23.66 -41.31 12.27
N ASN A 19 -24.52 -40.30 12.43
CA ASN A 19 -24.78 -39.46 13.62
C ASN A 19 -23.74 -38.46 14.14
N ASP A 20 -24.18 -37.19 14.06
CA ASP A 20 -24.22 -36.18 15.13
C ASP A 20 -22.99 -36.04 16.04
N GLU A 21 -22.21 -34.96 15.82
CA GLU A 21 -21.55 -34.22 16.88
C GLU A 21 -21.17 -32.80 16.40
N GLU A 22 -22.01 -31.85 16.82
CA GLU A 22 -21.69 -30.48 17.29
C GLU A 22 -20.38 -29.84 16.78
N SER A 23 -20.50 -28.93 15.80
CA SER A 23 -19.49 -27.90 15.54
C SER A 23 -20.07 -26.53 15.86
N ASN A 24 -19.67 -26.01 17.01
CA ASN A 24 -19.92 -24.64 17.43
C ASN A 24 -19.31 -23.68 16.40
N ASN A 25 -20.13 -23.17 15.50
CA ASN A 25 -19.79 -22.03 14.67
C ASN A 25 -19.86 -20.77 15.56
N GLU A 26 -18.80 -20.53 16.33
CA GLU A 26 -18.49 -19.20 16.82
C GLU A 26 -18.20 -18.34 15.60
N GLU A 27 -19.24 -17.67 15.10
CA GLU A 27 -19.10 -16.55 14.17
C GLU A 27 -18.16 -15.54 14.82
N ASN A 28 -16.90 -15.62 14.37
CA ASN A 28 -15.86 -14.65 14.55
C ASN A 28 -16.40 -13.31 14.02
N ASN A 29 -17.02 -12.55 14.92
CA ASN A 29 -17.61 -11.27 14.59
C ASN A 29 -16.44 -10.31 14.34
N GLY A 30 -16.09 -10.22 13.06
CA GLY A 30 -14.99 -9.44 12.53
C GLY A 30 -15.03 -8.02 13.07
N ASP A 31 -13.87 -7.65 13.59
CA ASP A 31 -13.44 -6.28 13.78
C ASP A 31 -13.63 -5.49 12.48
N ASN A 32 -14.61 -4.59 12.48
CA ASN A 32 -14.70 -3.49 11.53
C ASN A 32 -14.99 -2.23 12.34
N ASN A 33 -14.04 -1.82 13.17
CA ASN A 33 -13.98 -0.42 13.54
C ASN A 33 -13.23 0.32 12.43
N ASP A 34 -13.94 0.55 11.32
CA ASP A 34 -13.60 1.51 10.28
C ASP A 34 -13.51 2.89 10.93
N ASN A 35 -12.39 3.18 11.57
CA ASN A 35 -12.06 4.52 12.01
C ASN A 35 -11.09 5.18 11.03
N ASP A 36 -11.43 5.09 9.74
CA ASP A 36 -10.79 5.82 8.64
C ASP A 36 -11.22 7.30 8.59
N ASN A 37 -11.95 7.78 9.61
CA ASN A 37 -12.52 9.12 9.65
C ASN A 37 -11.85 10.05 10.68
N GLU A 38 -10.73 9.66 11.27
CA GLU A 38 -9.92 10.60 12.04
C GLU A 38 -9.16 11.52 11.07
N PRO A 39 -9.40 12.84 11.07
CA PRO A 39 -8.72 13.74 10.16
C PRO A 39 -7.21 13.75 10.47
N MET A 40 -6.42 13.20 9.56
CA MET A 40 -4.96 13.25 9.64
C MET A 40 -4.48 14.71 9.67
N THR A 41 -3.42 14.99 10.43
CA THR A 41 -2.75 16.28 10.32
C THR A 41 -1.98 16.32 9.00
N ARG A 42 -2.54 17.02 8.01
CA ARG A 42 -1.96 17.12 6.66
C ARG A 42 -0.77 18.08 6.58
N ASN A 43 -0.64 18.98 7.55
CA ASN A 43 0.46 19.93 7.62
C ASN A 43 1.69 19.30 8.25
N ILE A 44 2.76 19.21 7.48
CA ILE A 44 4.04 18.66 7.92
C ILE A 44 5.11 19.75 7.90
N THR A 45 6.15 19.57 8.72
CA THR A 45 7.36 20.39 8.65
C THR A 45 8.48 19.56 8.06
N ILE A 46 9.02 20.02 6.93
CA ILE A 46 10.20 19.44 6.28
C ILE A 46 11.40 20.28 6.69
N THR A 47 12.44 19.65 7.24
CA THR A 47 13.68 20.35 7.61
C THR A 47 14.79 19.98 6.66
N VAL A 48 15.33 20.95 5.92
CA VAL A 48 16.47 20.75 5.01
C VAL A 48 17.62 21.60 5.51
N ASN A 49 18.77 20.97 5.80
CA ASN A 49 19.96 21.65 6.34
C ASN A 49 19.65 22.59 7.54
N GLY A 50 18.76 22.15 8.43
CA GLY A 50 18.34 22.93 9.61
C GLY A 50 17.35 24.06 9.32
N THR A 51 16.92 24.25 8.08
CA THR A 51 15.89 25.23 7.72
C THR A 51 14.52 24.55 7.60
N PRO A 52 13.51 24.97 8.38
CA PRO A 52 12.17 24.40 8.33
C PRO A 52 11.35 24.99 7.19
N PHE A 53 10.58 24.14 6.52
CA PHE A 53 9.60 24.46 5.48
C PHE A 53 8.28 23.77 5.81
N THR A 54 7.16 24.42 5.53
CA THR A 54 5.84 23.82 5.70
C THR A 54 5.37 23.20 4.40
N ALA A 55 4.85 21.98 4.46
CA ALA A 55 4.18 21.33 3.34
C ALA A 55 2.80 20.84 3.78
N THR A 56 1.89 20.69 2.82
CA THR A 56 0.57 20.09 3.05
C THR A 56 0.48 18.85 2.19
N LEU A 57 0.24 17.70 2.82
CA LEU A 57 0.02 16.44 2.13
C LEU A 57 -1.36 16.42 1.47
N GLU A 58 -1.49 15.69 0.37
CA GLU A 58 -2.79 15.40 -0.22
C GLU A 58 -3.61 14.46 0.67
N ASP A 59 -4.95 14.63 0.66
CA ASP A 59 -5.86 13.75 1.40
C ASP A 59 -6.30 12.61 0.51
N ASN A 60 -5.35 11.71 0.33
CA ASN A 60 -5.51 10.45 -0.39
C ASN A 60 -4.73 9.36 0.37
N GLU A 61 -4.87 8.12 -0.09
CA GLU A 61 -4.23 6.98 0.56
C GLU A 61 -2.70 7.11 0.62
N ALA A 62 -2.08 7.63 -0.44
CA ALA A 62 -0.64 7.87 -0.49
C ALA A 62 -0.19 8.89 0.57
N GLY A 63 -0.92 10.00 0.72
CA GLY A 63 -0.66 11.03 1.71
C GLY A 63 -0.83 10.52 3.15
N ARG A 64 -1.91 9.75 3.41
CA ARG A 64 -2.13 9.07 4.70
C ARG A 64 -0.99 8.11 5.04
N ALA A 65 -0.60 7.26 4.09
CA ALA A 65 0.47 6.29 4.29
C ALA A 65 1.82 6.99 4.50
N PHE A 66 2.13 8.03 3.72
CA PHE A 66 3.35 8.81 3.90
C PHE A 66 3.39 9.51 5.27
N ALA A 67 2.26 10.06 5.74
CA ALA A 67 2.17 10.69 7.06
C ALA A 67 2.42 9.68 8.20
N ALA A 68 2.00 8.43 8.02
CA ALA A 68 2.24 7.36 9.00
C ALA A 68 3.73 7.00 9.14
N LEU A 69 4.59 7.36 8.17
CA LEU A 69 6.04 7.18 8.26
C LEU A 69 6.72 8.23 9.14
N LEU A 70 6.02 9.31 9.49
CA LEU A 70 6.63 10.41 10.24
C LEU A 70 6.78 10.07 11.72
N PRO A 71 7.88 10.51 12.37
CA PRO A 71 8.97 11.31 11.83
C PRO A 71 9.92 10.51 10.93
N LEU A 72 10.26 11.07 9.77
CA LEU A 72 11.10 10.44 8.75
C LEU A 72 12.30 11.32 8.40
N THR A 73 13.49 10.74 8.35
CA THR A 73 14.73 11.40 7.89
C THR A 73 15.25 10.65 6.67
N LEU A 74 15.44 11.36 5.55
CA LEU A 74 15.85 10.78 4.28
C LEU A 74 17.14 11.41 3.78
N ASP A 75 18.11 10.59 3.41
CA ASP A 75 19.27 11.01 2.62
C ASP A 75 18.91 11.00 1.14
N MET A 76 18.58 12.17 0.58
CA MET A 76 18.05 12.29 -0.79
C MET A 76 19.16 12.55 -1.82
N ASN A 77 19.09 11.84 -2.95
CA ASN A 77 19.99 11.99 -4.08
C ASN A 77 19.60 13.18 -4.98
N GLU A 78 20.57 13.79 -5.64
CA GLU A 78 20.38 14.84 -6.63
C GLU A 78 20.03 14.26 -8.01
N MET A 79 19.05 14.84 -8.68
CA MET A 79 18.79 14.61 -10.10
C MET A 79 18.61 15.94 -10.84
N ASN A 80 19.32 16.08 -11.98
CA ASN A 80 19.18 17.15 -12.97
C ASN A 80 19.24 18.60 -12.47
N GLY A 81 19.64 18.84 -11.21
CA GLY A 81 19.70 20.18 -10.61
C GLY A 81 18.33 20.79 -10.30
N ASN A 82 17.25 20.00 -10.36
CA ASN A 82 15.89 20.42 -10.07
C ASN A 82 15.16 19.53 -9.05
N GLU A 83 15.67 18.32 -8.79
CA GLU A 83 14.98 17.25 -8.06
C GLU A 83 15.88 16.59 -7.01
N LYS A 84 15.34 16.46 -5.80
CA LYS A 84 15.88 15.56 -4.76
C LYS A 84 15.01 14.33 -4.71
N TYR A 85 15.58 13.13 -4.72
CA TYR A 85 14.79 11.90 -4.66
C TYR A 85 15.34 10.85 -3.70
N HIS A 86 14.45 10.02 -3.17
CA HIS A 86 14.81 8.87 -2.33
C HIS A 86 13.80 7.74 -2.53
N TYR A 87 14.28 6.50 -2.57
CA TYR A 87 13.43 5.31 -2.60
C TYR A 87 13.20 4.83 -1.16
N LEU A 88 11.94 4.79 -0.74
CA LEU A 88 11.51 4.23 0.53
C LEU A 88 11.72 2.71 0.56
N ASP A 89 11.94 2.16 1.76
CA ASP A 89 12.08 0.72 1.98
C ASP A 89 10.77 -0.04 1.70
N GLU A 90 9.64 0.64 1.84
CA GLU A 90 8.30 0.09 1.57
C GLU A 90 7.59 0.81 0.43
N SER A 91 6.66 0.10 -0.21
CA SER A 91 5.77 0.68 -1.21
C SER A 91 4.52 1.24 -0.55
N LEU A 92 4.21 2.49 -0.86
CA LEU A 92 2.99 3.17 -0.45
C LEU A 92 1.86 2.91 -1.46
N PRO A 93 0.59 3.04 -1.02
CA PRO A 93 -0.55 3.09 -1.93
C PRO A 93 -0.31 4.16 -3.00
N THR A 94 -0.63 3.82 -4.25
CA THR A 94 -0.45 4.74 -5.37
C THR A 94 -1.63 4.64 -6.31
N GLU A 95 -2.19 5.80 -6.64
CA GLU A 95 -3.13 5.96 -7.74
C GLU A 95 -2.39 6.67 -8.85
N SER A 96 -2.04 5.93 -9.91
CA SER A 96 -1.27 6.50 -11.01
C SER A 96 -2.07 7.60 -11.71
N TYR A 97 -1.63 8.85 -11.58
CA TYR A 97 -2.17 9.97 -12.32
C TYR A 97 -1.04 10.78 -12.96
N ARG A 98 -1.39 11.57 -13.98
CA ARG A 98 -0.46 12.54 -14.55
C ARG A 98 -0.67 13.87 -13.81
N PRO A 99 0.25 14.30 -12.95
CA PRO A 99 0.16 15.62 -12.35
C PRO A 99 0.16 16.68 -13.45
N GLY A 100 -0.51 17.81 -13.18
CA GLY A 100 -0.52 18.96 -14.07
C GLY A 100 0.83 19.66 -14.06
N THR A 101 0.85 20.91 -13.61
CA THR A 101 2.11 21.64 -13.44
C THR A 101 2.73 21.29 -12.09
N ILE A 102 3.97 20.78 -12.11
CA ILE A 102 4.81 20.66 -10.92
C ILE A 102 5.46 22.02 -10.64
N GLN A 103 5.40 22.47 -9.40
CA GLN A 103 5.93 23.73 -8.93
C GLN A 103 7.15 23.53 -8.03
N THR A 104 7.96 24.58 -7.91
CA THR A 104 9.03 24.65 -6.90
C THR A 104 8.44 24.44 -5.51
N GLY A 105 8.98 23.46 -4.78
CA GLY A 105 8.51 23.06 -3.46
C GLY A 105 7.54 21.89 -3.45
N ASP A 106 7.09 21.40 -4.61
CA ASP A 106 6.22 20.23 -4.68
C ASP A 106 6.94 18.97 -4.17
N LEU A 107 6.19 18.17 -3.41
CA LEU A 107 6.59 16.85 -2.94
C LEU A 107 5.71 15.81 -3.62
N MET A 108 6.32 14.88 -4.35
CA MET A 108 5.61 13.89 -5.17
C MET A 108 6.04 12.48 -4.82
N LEU A 109 5.09 11.55 -4.77
CA LEU A 109 5.37 10.12 -4.83
C LEU A 109 5.41 9.68 -6.31
N TYR A 110 6.60 9.34 -6.79
CA TYR A 110 6.82 8.76 -8.11
C TYR A 110 6.77 7.22 -8.01
N GLY A 111 5.84 6.61 -8.74
CA GLY A 111 5.55 5.18 -8.60
C GLY A 111 4.90 4.88 -7.25
N SER A 112 5.41 3.86 -6.54
CA SER A 112 4.93 3.48 -5.21
C SER A 112 5.94 3.76 -4.09
N SER A 113 7.21 4.04 -4.39
CA SER A 113 8.24 4.14 -3.35
C SER A 113 9.23 5.28 -3.52
N CYS A 114 9.20 6.03 -4.63
CA CYS A 114 10.18 7.11 -4.84
C CYS A 114 9.58 8.46 -4.43
N VAL A 115 10.11 9.07 -3.38
CA VAL A 115 9.72 10.44 -2.98
C VAL A 115 10.62 11.43 -3.72
N VAL A 116 10.02 12.43 -4.36
CA VAL A 116 10.71 13.47 -5.12
C VAL A 116 10.32 14.85 -4.61
N LEU A 117 11.31 15.70 -4.31
CA LEU A 117 11.15 17.10 -3.95
C LEU A 117 11.72 17.99 -5.06
N PHE A 118 10.92 18.91 -5.58
CA PHE A 118 11.32 19.85 -6.64
C PHE A 118 11.75 21.20 -6.04
N TYR A 119 12.86 21.81 -6.49
CA TYR A 119 13.42 23.01 -5.82
C TYR A 119 13.98 24.13 -6.74
N ILE A 120 13.65 24.14 -8.04
CA ILE A 120 13.96 25.26 -8.94
C ILE A 120 12.74 25.85 -9.61
#